data_AF-A0A820Q9V8-F1
#
_entry.id   AF-A0A820Q9V8-F1
#
_cell.length_a   1.000
_cell.length_b   1.000
_cell.length_c   1.000
_cell.angle_alpha   90.00
_cell.angle_beta   90.00
_cell.angle_gamma   90.00
#
_symmetry.space_group_name_H-M   'P 1'
#
loop_
_entity.id
_entity.type
_entity.pdbx_description
1 polymer ?
#
loop_
_entity_poly.entity_id
_entity_poly.type
_entity_poly.pdbx_seq_one_letter_code
_entity_poly.pdbx_strand_id
1 'polypeptide(L)'
;IHVTCHAQRIPTYFHWNGFFLIFIITIFCFPVWAIDPSLPQNRLGLMATILLTSISFRSTITSKLPLTSYLTLIDKYSITQIVFDLLCTLYHAIIGYWMNNDKLVDPKSRSRLPDYIMFFILLSLFILLNLTFFIWIIRVAYIPRRALEQQIPWIIMDKQYSSSSSSTTTTFETERI
;
A
#
# COMPACT_ATOMS: atom_id res chain seq x y z
N ILE A 1 5.43 34.80 26.21
CA ILE A 1 6.32 33.61 26.15
C ILE A 1 5.64 32.59 25.24
N HIS A 2 6.15 32.37 24.04
CA HIS A 2 5.60 31.37 23.09
C HIS A 2 6.49 30.13 23.12
N VAL A 3 5.99 29.04 23.70
CA VAL A 3 6.64 27.72 23.63
C VAL A 3 6.08 26.99 22.41
N THR A 4 6.92 26.73 21.41
CA THR A 4 6.57 25.94 20.23
C THR A 4 7.30 24.61 20.27
N CYS A 5 6.54 23.52 20.38
CA CYS A 5 7.08 22.16 20.35
C CYS A 5 6.93 21.59 18.94
N HIS A 6 8.04 21.18 18.33
CA HIS A 6 8.07 20.51 17.03
C HIS A 6 8.20 19.01 17.25
N ALA A 7 7.13 18.26 17.02
CA ALA A 7 7.14 16.80 17.03
C ALA A 7 7.13 16.28 15.59
N GLN A 8 8.17 15.53 15.20
CA GLN A 8 8.25 14.89 13.89
C GLN A 8 8.08 13.38 14.05
N ARG A 9 7.01 12.83 13.48
CA ARG A 9 6.76 11.39 13.43
C ARG A 9 7.77 10.74 12.49
N ILE A 10 8.45 9.67 12.92
CA ILE A 10 9.31 8.85 12.04
C ILE A 10 8.38 7.91 11.26
N PRO A 11 8.10 8.16 9.98
CA PRO A 11 7.09 7.39 9.24
C PRO A 11 7.60 5.99 8.87
N THR A 12 8.92 5.78 8.85
CA THR A 12 9.57 4.61 8.26
C THR A 12 9.12 3.29 8.88
N TYR A 13 8.97 3.20 10.20
CA TYR A 13 8.56 1.97 10.88
C TYR A 13 7.11 1.54 10.57
N PHE A 14 6.20 2.49 10.39
CA PHE A 14 4.79 2.18 10.15
C PHE A 14 4.54 1.62 8.74
N HIS A 15 5.30 2.10 7.75
CA HIS A 15 5.14 1.68 6.36
C HIS A 15 5.59 0.23 6.13
N TRP A 16 6.68 -0.20 6.78
CA TRP A 16 7.19 -1.57 6.65
C TRP A 16 6.23 -2.63 7.22
N ASN A 17 5.62 -2.37 8.39
CA ASN A 17 4.69 -3.32 9.01
C ASN A 17 3.40 -3.52 8.21
N GLY A 18 2.83 -2.43 7.70
CA GLY A 18 1.61 -2.51 6.91
C GLY A 18 1.84 -3.13 5.52
N PHE A 19 2.96 -2.82 4.88
CA PHE A 19 3.34 -3.40 3.59
C PHE A 19 3.55 -4.91 3.69
N PHE A 20 4.27 -5.38 4.71
CA PHE A 20 4.54 -6.79 4.91
C PHE A 20 3.26 -7.63 5.10
N LEU A 21 2.28 -7.09 5.81
CA LEU A 21 1.00 -7.77 6.02
C LEU A 21 0.19 -7.91 4.72
N ILE A 22 0.10 -6.86 3.90
CA ILE A 22 -0.60 -6.92 2.60
C ILE A 22 0.10 -7.91 1.66
N PHE A 23 1.43 -7.96 1.70
CA PHE A 23 2.22 -8.91 0.91
C PHE A 23 1.94 -10.37 1.30
N ILE A 24 1.84 -10.68 2.60
CA ILE A 24 1.50 -12.04 3.05
C ILE A 24 0.09 -12.43 2.60
N ILE A 25 -0.89 -11.53 2.75
CA ILE A 25 -2.28 -11.82 2.38
C ILE A 25 -2.40 -12.14 0.89
N THR A 26 -1.67 -11.40 0.05
CA THR A 26 -1.70 -11.60 -1.42
C THR A 26 -0.97 -12.86 -1.87
N ILE A 27 0.10 -13.28 -1.19
CA ILE A 27 0.72 -14.60 -1.42
C ILE A 27 -0.28 -15.74 -1.15
N PHE A 28 -1.19 -15.55 -0.19
CA PHE A 28 -2.21 -16.54 0.16
C PHE A 28 -3.21 -16.83 -0.98
N CYS A 29 -3.20 -16.03 -2.05
CA CYS A 29 -3.95 -16.28 -3.29
C CYS A 29 -3.40 -17.49 -4.09
N PHE A 30 -2.09 -17.74 -4.07
CA PHE A 30 -1.47 -18.80 -4.88
C PHE A 30 -1.83 -20.25 -4.44
N PRO A 31 -1.95 -20.58 -3.14
CA PRO A 31 -2.38 -21.92 -2.70
C PRO A 31 -3.73 -22.39 -3.26
N VAL A 32 -4.64 -21.48 -3.62
CA VAL A 32 -5.96 -21.85 -4.17
C VAL A 32 -5.87 -22.57 -5.52
N TRP A 33 -4.74 -22.40 -6.23
CA TRP A 33 -4.45 -23.12 -7.47
C TRP A 33 -4.02 -24.57 -7.25
N ALA A 34 -3.64 -24.95 -6.03
CA ALA A 34 -3.32 -26.33 -5.69
C ALA A 34 -4.58 -27.20 -5.50
N ILE A 35 -5.76 -26.58 -5.38
CA ILE A 35 -7.04 -27.27 -5.15
C ILE A 35 -7.60 -27.77 -6.48
N ASP A 36 -8.09 -29.01 -6.47
CA ASP A 36 -8.69 -29.62 -7.66
C ASP A 36 -9.83 -28.76 -8.24
N PRO A 37 -9.86 -28.58 -9.57
CA PRO A 37 -10.87 -27.75 -10.23
C PRO A 37 -12.27 -28.34 -10.13
N SER A 38 -12.42 -29.63 -9.78
CA SER A 38 -13.71 -30.32 -9.63
C SER A 38 -14.64 -29.73 -8.57
N LEU A 39 -14.11 -28.97 -7.61
CA LEU A 39 -14.86 -28.37 -6.50
C LEU A 39 -14.71 -26.84 -6.51
N PRO A 40 -15.39 -26.12 -7.43
CA PRO A 40 -15.28 -24.67 -7.55
C PRO A 40 -15.73 -23.93 -6.28
N GLN A 41 -16.65 -24.51 -5.50
CA GLN A 41 -17.14 -23.94 -4.25
C GLN A 41 -16.02 -23.70 -3.23
N ASN A 42 -15.09 -24.65 -3.09
CA ASN A 42 -13.98 -24.52 -2.13
C ASN A 42 -13.01 -23.41 -2.54
N ARG A 43 -12.72 -23.28 -3.84
CA ARG A 43 -11.82 -22.24 -4.38
C ARG A 43 -12.42 -20.85 -4.23
N LEU A 44 -13.70 -20.68 -4.54
CA LEU A 44 -14.42 -19.42 -4.38
C LEU A 44 -14.52 -18.98 -2.92
N GLY A 45 -14.77 -19.92 -2.00
CA GLY A 45 -14.82 -19.62 -0.56
C GLY A 45 -13.49 -19.11 -0.01
N LEU A 46 -12.37 -19.72 -0.42
CA LEU A 46 -11.03 -19.29 -0.01
C LEU A 46 -10.69 -17.90 -0.58
N MET A 47 -10.98 -17.67 -1.87
CA MET A 47 -10.79 -16.37 -2.50
C MET A 47 -11.61 -15.26 -1.84
N ALA A 48 -12.88 -15.53 -1.54
CA ALA A 48 -13.73 -14.57 -0.83
C ALA A 48 -13.19 -14.23 0.57
N THR A 49 -12.61 -15.22 1.26
CA THR A 49 -12.01 -15.02 2.59
C THR A 49 -10.74 -14.14 2.52
N ILE A 50 -9.88 -14.39 1.53
CA ILE A 50 -8.69 -13.57 1.27
C ILE A 50 -9.11 -12.13 0.96
N LEU A 51 -10.09 -11.95 0.06
CA LEU A 51 -10.60 -10.65 -0.33
C LEU A 51 -11.19 -9.88 0.87
N LEU A 52 -11.98 -10.54 1.71
CA LEU A 52 -12.54 -9.95 2.92
C LEU A 52 -11.43 -9.56 3.91
N THR A 53 -10.40 -10.39 4.04
CA THR A 53 -9.23 -10.12 4.88
C THR A 53 -8.49 -8.87 4.39
N SER A 54 -8.24 -8.77 3.09
CA SER A 54 -7.60 -7.60 2.47
C SER A 54 -8.39 -6.31 2.72
N ILE A 55 -9.72 -6.35 2.54
CA ILE A 55 -10.61 -5.18 2.76
C ILE A 55 -10.66 -4.80 4.25
N SER A 56 -10.76 -5.78 5.14
CA SER A 56 -10.78 -5.57 6.60
C SER A 56 -9.46 -4.98 7.10
N PHE A 57 -8.33 -5.48 6.57
CA PHE A 57 -7.00 -4.98 6.91
C PHE A 57 -6.83 -3.52 6.47
N ARG A 58 -7.28 -3.16 5.26
CA ARG A 58 -7.34 -1.76 4.81
C ARG A 58 -8.16 -0.90 5.77
N SER A 59 -9.37 -1.33 6.10
CA SER A 59 -10.26 -0.60 7.03
C SER A 59 -9.56 -0.32 8.37
N THR A 60 -8.89 -1.34 8.91
CA THR A 60 -8.13 -1.24 10.17
C THR A 60 -6.98 -0.23 10.07
N ILE A 61 -6.25 -0.20 8.95
CA ILE A 61 -5.20 0.80 8.72
C ILE A 61 -5.81 2.21 8.66
N THR A 62 -6.87 2.37 7.88
CA THR A 62 -7.56 3.67 7.73
C THR A 62 -8.11 4.17 9.06
N SER A 63 -8.62 3.30 9.95
CA SER A 63 -9.10 3.71 11.28
C SER A 63 -8.00 4.20 12.23
N LYS A 64 -6.74 3.76 12.04
CA LYS A 64 -5.61 4.20 12.88
C LYS A 64 -4.93 5.47 12.38
N LEU A 65 -5.31 5.95 11.20
CA LEU A 65 -4.79 7.17 10.59
C LEU A 65 -5.87 8.25 10.65
N PRO A 66 -5.58 9.47 11.16
CA PRO A 66 -6.53 10.57 11.03
C PRO A 66 -6.79 10.82 9.53
N LEU A 67 -8.05 11.07 9.16
CA LEU A 67 -8.47 11.30 7.78
C LEU A 67 -7.67 12.44 7.16
N THR A 68 -6.69 12.11 6.32
CA THR A 68 -5.96 13.07 5.50
C THR A 68 -6.53 13.04 4.07
N SER A 69 -6.79 14.21 3.47
CA SER A 69 -7.33 14.31 2.09
C SER A 69 -6.41 13.81 0.97
N TYR A 70 -5.24 13.26 1.29
CA TYR A 70 -4.34 12.65 0.31
C TYR A 70 -4.35 11.13 0.45
N LEU A 71 -4.44 10.47 -0.71
CA LEU A 71 -4.30 9.03 -0.85
C LEU A 71 -2.88 8.64 -0.41
N THR A 72 -2.76 7.97 0.73
CA THR A 72 -1.44 7.56 1.22
C THR A 72 -0.87 6.46 0.32
N LEU A 73 0.45 6.34 0.27
CA LEU A 73 1.13 5.34 -0.57
C LEU A 73 0.74 3.90 -0.21
N ILE A 74 0.47 3.67 1.07
CA ILE A 74 0.01 2.38 1.59
C ILE A 74 -1.42 2.08 1.12
N ASP A 75 -2.31 3.09 1.10
CA ASP A 75 -3.68 2.92 0.60
C ASP A 75 -3.70 2.62 -0.89
N LYS A 76 -2.86 3.30 -1.68
CA LYS A 76 -2.74 3.04 -3.13
C LYS A 76 -2.30 1.60 -3.41
N TYR A 77 -1.30 1.09 -2.69
CA TYR A 77 -0.83 -0.29 -2.83
C TYR A 77 -1.91 -1.30 -2.40
N SER A 78 -2.56 -1.07 -1.26
CA SER A 78 -3.63 -1.95 -0.76
C SER A 78 -4.79 -2.06 -1.76
N ILE A 79 -5.21 -0.93 -2.37
CA ILE A 79 -6.28 -0.94 -3.39
C ILE A 79 -5.84 -1.74 -4.63
N THR A 80 -4.60 -1.56 -5.11
CA THR A 80 -4.10 -2.34 -6.26
C THR A 80 -4.13 -3.84 -5.99
N GLN A 81 -3.75 -4.27 -4.78
CA GLN A 81 -3.79 -5.69 -4.39
C GLN A 81 -5.21 -6.22 -4.27
N ILE A 82 -6.14 -5.46 -3.68
CA ILE A 82 -7.56 -5.83 -3.60
C ILE A 82 -8.17 -6.00 -5.01
N VAL A 83 -7.80 -5.14 -5.97
CA VAL A 83 -8.23 -5.27 -7.37
C VAL A 83 -7.65 -6.54 -8.01
N PHE A 84 -6.38 -6.87 -7.73
CA PHE A 84 -5.76 -8.11 -8.20
C PHE A 84 -6.47 -9.36 -7.65
N ASP A 85 -6.77 -9.39 -6.34
CA ASP A 85 -7.52 -10.48 -5.70
C ASP A 85 -8.93 -10.62 -6.28
N LEU A 86 -9.60 -9.49 -6.60
CA LEU A 86 -10.89 -9.47 -7.30
C LEU A 86 -10.79 -10.09 -8.70
N LEU A 87 -9.78 -9.73 -9.49
CA LEU A 87 -9.57 -10.31 -10.83
C LEU A 87 -9.33 -11.82 -10.75
N CYS A 88 -8.54 -12.29 -9.78
CA CYS A 88 -8.34 -13.72 -9.53
C CYS A 88 -9.66 -14.42 -9.17
N THR A 89 -10.46 -13.80 -8.30
CA THR A 89 -11.78 -14.32 -7.91
C THR A 89 -12.73 -14.42 -9.10
N LEU A 90 -12.76 -13.40 -9.97
CA LEU A 90 -13.57 -13.38 -11.18
C LEU A 90 -13.15 -14.50 -12.15
N TYR A 91 -11.85 -14.73 -12.33
CA TYR A 91 -11.38 -15.85 -13.14
C TYR A 91 -11.88 -17.20 -12.58
N HIS A 92 -11.76 -17.42 -11.26
CA HIS A 92 -12.25 -18.64 -10.61
C HIS A 92 -13.78 -18.79 -10.68
N ALA A 93 -14.53 -17.68 -10.67
CA ALA A 93 -15.97 -17.68 -10.86
C ALA A 93 -16.37 -18.06 -12.29
N ILE A 94 -15.68 -17.47 -13.29
CA ILE A 94 -15.92 -17.77 -14.71
C ILE A 94 -15.61 -19.25 -14.97
N ILE A 95 -14.43 -19.74 -14.61
CA ILE A 95 -14.09 -21.15 -14.84
C ILE A 95 -15.07 -22.09 -14.13
N GLY A 96 -15.51 -21.76 -12.91
CA GLY A 96 -16.54 -22.52 -12.19
C GLY A 96 -17.90 -22.53 -12.90
N TYR A 97 -18.32 -21.41 -13.49
CA TYR A 97 -19.56 -21.30 -14.26
C TYR A 97 -19.50 -22.14 -15.53
N TRP A 98 -18.43 -21.99 -16.33
CA TRP A 98 -18.22 -22.79 -17.55
C TRP A 98 -18.21 -24.28 -17.24
N MET A 99 -17.48 -24.68 -16.20
CA MET A 99 -17.40 -26.07 -15.76
C MET A 99 -18.73 -26.68 -15.29
N ASN A 100 -19.64 -25.87 -14.74
CA ASN A 100 -20.96 -26.34 -14.29
C ASN A 100 -21.94 -26.52 -15.46
N ASN A 101 -21.77 -25.77 -16.56
CA ASN A 101 -22.58 -25.91 -17.76
C ASN A 101 -22.12 -27.12 -18.60
N ASP A 102 -20.82 -27.42 -18.61
CA ASP A 102 -20.22 -28.53 -19.36
C ASP A 102 -20.36 -29.90 -18.66
N LYS A 103 -21.41 -30.14 -17.87
CA LYS A 103 -21.67 -31.44 -17.19
C LYS A 103 -21.74 -32.64 -18.14
N LEU A 104 -21.86 -32.39 -19.45
CA LEU A 104 -21.89 -33.39 -20.51
C LEU A 104 -20.50 -33.83 -21.00
N VAL A 105 -19.43 -33.14 -20.59
CA VAL A 105 -18.04 -33.44 -21.00
C VAL A 105 -17.35 -34.25 -19.90
N ASP A 106 -16.81 -35.41 -20.27
CA ASP A 106 -16.13 -36.33 -19.36
C ASP A 106 -15.08 -35.63 -18.46
N PRO A 107 -15.13 -35.83 -17.13
CA PRO A 107 -14.22 -35.17 -16.20
C PRO A 107 -12.74 -35.54 -16.40
N LYS A 108 -12.46 -36.64 -17.12
CA LYS A 108 -11.10 -37.10 -17.46
C LYS A 108 -10.52 -36.46 -18.72
N SER A 109 -11.33 -35.90 -19.60
CA SER A 109 -10.87 -35.22 -20.83
C SER A 109 -10.55 -33.73 -20.61
N ARG A 110 -10.82 -33.21 -19.41
CA ARG A 110 -10.58 -31.80 -19.07
C ARG A 110 -9.08 -31.51 -19.00
N SER A 111 -8.56 -30.85 -20.03
CA SER A 111 -7.18 -30.37 -20.07
C SER A 111 -6.93 -29.41 -18.91
N ARG A 112 -5.93 -29.71 -18.05
CA ARG A 112 -5.43 -28.80 -16.99
C ARG A 112 -4.56 -27.65 -17.51
N LEU A 113 -4.24 -27.68 -18.80
CA LEU A 113 -3.41 -26.70 -19.50
C LEU A 113 -3.86 -25.23 -19.32
N PRO A 114 -5.15 -24.86 -19.53
CA PRO A 114 -5.59 -23.47 -19.36
C PRO A 114 -5.36 -22.93 -17.94
N ASP A 115 -5.56 -23.77 -16.92
CA ASP A 115 -5.33 -23.39 -15.52
C ASP A 115 -3.84 -23.12 -15.25
N TYR A 116 -2.93 -23.95 -15.79
CA TYR A 116 -1.50 -23.73 -15.66
C TYR A 116 -1.02 -22.47 -16.39
N ILE A 117 -1.49 -22.23 -17.62
CA ILE A 117 -1.13 -21.03 -18.39
C ILE A 117 -1.57 -19.78 -17.64
N MET A 118 -2.81 -19.76 -17.14
CA MET A 118 -3.32 -18.61 -16.39
C MET A 118 -2.57 -18.39 -15.07
N PHE A 119 -2.19 -19.48 -14.38
CA PHE A 119 -1.36 -19.39 -13.18
C PHE A 119 -0.04 -18.67 -13.45
N PHE A 120 0.70 -19.05 -14.51
CA PHE A 120 1.96 -18.37 -14.84
C PHE A 120 1.76 -16.92 -15.26
N ILE A 121 0.68 -16.60 -15.99
CA ILE A 121 0.36 -15.22 -16.38
C ILE A 121 0.08 -14.36 -15.15
N LEU A 122 -0.77 -14.82 -14.23
CA LEU A 122 -1.12 -14.09 -13.01
C LEU A 122 0.07 -13.98 -12.05
N LEU A 123 0.89 -15.02 -11.95
CA LEU A 123 2.13 -14.99 -11.17
C LEU A 123 3.13 -13.97 -11.74
N SER A 124 3.31 -13.95 -13.05
CA SER A 124 4.16 -12.96 -13.73
C SER A 124 3.65 -11.54 -13.49
N LEU A 125 2.35 -11.32 -13.65
CA LEU A 125 1.71 -10.03 -13.38
C LEU A 125 1.90 -9.59 -11.93
N PHE A 126 1.72 -10.50 -10.97
CA PHE A 126 1.94 -10.23 -9.55
C PHE A 126 3.38 -9.82 -9.27
N ILE A 127 4.36 -10.55 -9.83
CA ILE A 127 5.78 -10.24 -9.68
C ILE A 127 6.08 -8.85 -10.28
N LEU A 128 5.59 -8.55 -11.48
CA LEU A 128 5.78 -7.23 -12.12
C LEU A 128 5.19 -6.08 -11.29
N LEU A 129 3.96 -6.25 -10.77
CA LEU A 129 3.33 -5.26 -9.90
C LEU A 129 4.13 -5.04 -8.61
N ASN A 130 4.55 -6.12 -7.94
CA ASN A 130 5.34 -5.97 -6.72
C ASN A 130 6.73 -5.38 -7.00
N LEU A 131 7.40 -5.78 -8.09
CA LEU A 131 8.70 -5.24 -8.48
C LEU A 131 8.63 -3.75 -8.81
N THR A 132 7.64 -3.31 -9.60
CA THR A 132 7.47 -1.89 -9.93
C THR A 132 7.26 -1.04 -8.67
N PHE A 133 6.46 -1.53 -7.72
CA PHE A 133 6.28 -0.88 -6.42
C PHE A 133 7.55 -0.91 -5.56
N PHE A 134 8.27 -2.03 -5.52
CA PHE A 134 9.52 -2.16 -4.75
C PHE A 134 10.61 -1.22 -5.29
N ILE A 135 10.72 -1.10 -6.62
CA ILE A 135 11.62 -0.14 -7.27
C ILE A 135 11.18 1.29 -6.95
N TRP A 136 9.88 1.59 -7.01
CA TRP A 136 9.36 2.92 -6.72
C TRP A 136 9.59 3.34 -5.26
N ILE A 137 9.34 2.44 -4.29
CA ILE A 137 9.59 2.73 -2.87
C ILE A 137 11.08 2.86 -2.56
N ILE A 138 11.94 2.04 -3.19
CA ILE A 138 13.40 2.20 -3.12
C ILE A 138 13.78 3.56 -3.71
N ARG A 139 13.32 3.92 -4.90
CA ARG A 139 13.62 5.23 -5.50
C ARG A 139 13.20 6.39 -4.59
N VAL A 140 12.02 6.32 -3.98
CA VAL A 140 11.50 7.35 -3.06
C VAL A 140 12.23 7.36 -1.71
N ALA A 141 12.59 6.20 -1.16
CA ALA A 141 13.34 6.10 0.09
C ALA A 141 14.82 6.49 -0.07
N TYR A 142 15.39 6.21 -1.24
CA TYR A 142 16.76 6.57 -1.62
C TYR A 142 16.85 7.97 -2.24
N ILE A 143 15.74 8.69 -2.49
CA ILE A 143 15.77 10.15 -2.56
C ILE A 143 16.14 10.59 -1.14
N PRO A 144 17.40 10.99 -0.91
CA PRO A 144 17.80 11.34 0.43
C PRO A 144 17.03 12.61 0.80
N ARG A 145 16.69 12.75 2.09
CA ARG A 145 16.10 13.96 2.71
C ARG A 145 16.96 15.23 2.56
N ARG A 146 17.89 15.29 1.59
CA ARG A 146 18.72 16.44 1.26
C ARG A 146 17.91 17.68 0.87
N ALA A 147 16.68 17.51 0.38
CA ALA A 147 15.77 18.64 0.12
C ALA A 147 15.12 19.23 1.39
N LEU A 148 14.98 18.45 2.47
CA LEU A 148 14.43 18.96 3.74
C LEU A 148 15.49 19.65 4.59
N GLU A 149 16.76 19.25 4.47
CA GLU A 149 17.88 19.92 5.15
C GLU A 149 18.26 21.26 4.47
N GLN A 150 17.93 21.43 3.19
CA GLN A 150 18.13 22.70 2.46
C GLN A 150 17.00 23.74 2.61
N GLN A 151 15.82 23.36 3.14
CA GLN A 151 14.68 24.27 3.32
C GLN A 151 14.54 24.80 4.76
N ILE A 152 15.32 24.27 5.70
CA ILE A 152 15.43 24.77 7.08
C ILE A 152 16.26 26.08 7.24
N PRO A 153 17.22 26.46 6.36
CA PRO A 153 18.03 27.66 6.57
C PRO A 153 17.23 28.97 6.63
N TRP A 154 16.25 29.18 5.75
CA TRP A 154 15.55 30.47 5.66
C TRP A 154 14.55 30.70 6.79
N ILE A 155 13.89 29.65 7.30
CA ILE A 155 12.97 29.76 8.45
C ILE A 155 13.72 30.10 9.74
N ILE A 156 14.93 29.54 9.92
CA ILE A 156 15.78 29.88 11.08
C ILE A 156 16.31 31.30 10.93
N MET A 157 16.74 31.72 9.74
CA MET A 157 17.24 33.09 9.52
C MET A 157 16.17 34.16 9.72
N ASP A 158 14.91 33.92 9.31
CA ASP A 158 13.83 34.90 9.50
C ASP A 158 13.43 35.06 10.98
N LYS A 159 13.50 33.96 11.75
CA LYS A 159 13.30 33.98 13.21
C LYS A 159 14.45 34.70 13.93
N GLN A 160 15.68 34.56 13.44
CA GLN A 160 16.83 35.26 14.01
C GLN A 160 16.82 36.75 13.68
N TYR A 161 16.44 37.12 12.45
CA TYR A 161 16.31 38.52 12.02
C TYR A 161 15.23 39.27 12.82
N SER A 162 14.03 38.68 12.97
CA SER A 162 12.93 39.27 13.77
C SER A 162 13.25 39.41 15.27
N SER A 163 14.08 38.52 15.82
CA SER A 163 14.53 38.65 17.21
C SER A 163 15.57 39.78 17.41
N SER A 164 16.45 40.03 16.43
CA SER A 164 17.49 41.07 16.53
C SER A 164 16.96 42.50 16.30
N SER A 165 15.92 42.67 15.47
CA SER A 165 15.27 43.98 15.27
C SER A 165 14.50 44.45 16.50
N SER A 166 14.04 43.51 17.34
CA SER A 166 13.32 43.81 18.57
C SER A 166 14.23 44.27 19.71
N SER A 167 15.51 43.86 19.71
CA SER A 167 16.50 44.22 20.75
C SER A 167 17.19 45.55 20.49
N THR A 168 17.25 45.99 19.23
CA THR A 168 17.95 47.22 18.84
C THR A 168 17.10 48.47 19.10
N THR A 169 15.78 48.38 19.03
CA THR A 169 14.88 49.53 19.27
C THR A 169 14.82 49.91 20.75
N THR A 170 15.03 48.98 21.68
CA THR A 170 14.99 49.27 23.12
C THR A 170 16.23 49.97 23.67
N THR A 171 17.38 49.90 22.98
CA THR A 171 18.63 50.54 23.46
C THR A 171 18.77 52.00 23.02
N PHE A 172 18.11 52.43 21.93
CA PHE A 172 18.18 53.83 21.47
C PHE A 172 17.17 54.77 22.15
N GLU A 173 16.20 54.24 22.89
CA GLU A 173 15.24 55.04 23.66
C GLU A 173 15.80 55.44 25.04
N THR A 174 16.81 54.72 25.56
CA THR A 174 17.37 54.98 26.90
C THR A 174 18.51 56.00 26.92
N GLU A 175 19.01 56.43 25.76
CA GLU A 175 20.13 57.38 25.62
C GLU A 175 19.67 58.79 25.18
N ARG A 176 18.35 59.02 25.12
CA ARG A 176 17.72 60.33 24.84
C ARG A 176 16.91 60.87 26.02
N ILE A 177 17.49 60.83 27.22
CA ILE A 177 17.02 61.57 28.39
C ILE A 177 18.18 62.36 28.96
#